data_AF-A0A7W5X5D3-F1
#
_entry.id   AF-A0A7W5X5D3-F1
#
_cell.length_a   1.000
_cell.length_b   1.000
_cell.length_c   1.000
_cell.angle_alpha   90.00
_cell.angle_beta   90.00
_cell.angle_gamma   90.00
#
_symmetry.space_group_name_H-M   'P 1'
#
loop_
_entity.id
_entity.type
_entity.pdbx_description
1 polymer ?
#
loop_
_entity_poly.entity_id
_entity_poly.type
_entity_poly.pdbx_seq_one_letter_code
_entity_poly.pdbx_strand_id
1 'polypeptide(L)'
;MTAAMTRDAFLRTLRLGLAGLPPQEIEDIVADYEAHFVESDASGRSEAEVAAALGDPARIARELRAEAGLRRFEAHWSVSNMLAAAMALAGLAIVDILFLLPLLLVTIFITLGLAIALAAIGAVGVKIIFTTLLFHFGGPMIGTIARLLIGAGLVSCLMGGGALLLMGLGAGIRMLGHYARLHFRLAQLDQDRV
;
A
#
# COMPACT_ATOMS: atom_id res chain seq x y z
N MET A 1 9.99 27.45 -54.12
CA MET A 1 8.77 28.29 -54.14
C MET A 1 7.87 27.84 -53.01
N THR A 2 8.05 28.39 -51.81
CA THR A 2 7.08 28.24 -50.73
C THR A 2 5.85 29.06 -51.13
N ALA A 3 4.71 28.40 -51.33
CA ALA A 3 3.46 29.08 -51.60
C ALA A 3 3.17 30.03 -50.43
N ALA A 4 3.01 31.33 -50.72
CA ALA A 4 2.58 32.30 -49.72
C ALA A 4 1.21 31.86 -49.19
N MET A 5 1.15 31.44 -47.92
CA MET A 5 -0.13 31.11 -47.29
C MET A 5 -0.84 32.40 -46.91
N THR A 6 -2.10 32.51 -47.32
CA THR A 6 -2.99 33.57 -46.86
C THR A 6 -3.47 33.29 -45.44
N ARG A 7 -3.88 34.34 -44.73
CA ARG A 7 -4.42 34.25 -43.37
C ARG A 7 -5.49 33.17 -43.23
N ASP A 8 -6.46 33.17 -44.13
CA ASP A 8 -7.56 32.20 -44.16
C ASP A 8 -7.05 30.75 -44.31
N ALA A 9 -6.01 30.53 -45.12
CA ALA A 9 -5.44 29.19 -45.30
C ALA A 9 -4.73 28.72 -44.04
N PHE A 10 -4.04 29.61 -43.32
CA PHE A 10 -3.39 29.31 -42.05
C PHE A 10 -4.42 28.93 -40.97
N LEU A 11 -5.43 29.78 -40.75
CA LEU A 11 -6.44 29.57 -39.71
C LEU A 11 -7.28 28.31 -39.97
N ARG A 12 -7.63 28.03 -41.23
CA ARG A 12 -8.30 26.76 -41.59
C ARG A 12 -7.45 25.53 -41.26
N THR A 13 -6.15 25.59 -41.55
CA THR A 13 -5.23 24.46 -41.30
C THR A 13 -5.02 24.24 -39.81
N LEU A 14 -4.90 25.32 -39.03
CA LEU A 14 -4.84 25.28 -37.56
C LEU A 14 -6.12 24.67 -36.96
N ARG A 15 -7.29 25.14 -37.39
CA ARG A 15 -8.59 24.61 -36.93
C ARG A 15 -8.77 23.13 -37.25
N LEU A 16 -8.34 22.68 -38.43
CA LEU A 16 -8.35 21.27 -38.81
C LEU A 16 -7.38 20.43 -37.97
N GLY A 17 -6.19 20.96 -37.66
CA GLY A 17 -5.22 20.26 -36.81
C GLY A 17 -5.66 20.13 -35.34
N LEU A 18 -6.42 21.12 -34.84
CA LEU A 18 -6.99 21.13 -33.49
C LEU A 18 -8.27 20.27 -33.37
N ALA A 19 -8.75 19.67 -34.46
CA ALA A 19 -9.94 18.82 -34.46
C ALA A 19 -9.79 17.65 -33.47
N GLY A 20 -10.62 17.65 -32.43
CA GLY A 20 -10.56 16.71 -31.30
C GLY A 20 -10.45 17.38 -29.92
N LEU A 21 -10.19 18.70 -29.88
CA LEU A 21 -10.35 19.53 -28.69
C LEU A 21 -11.80 20.04 -28.55
N PRO A 22 -12.22 20.52 -27.37
CA PRO A 22 -13.51 21.17 -27.17
C PRO A 22 -13.72 22.33 -28.16
N PRO A 23 -14.91 22.47 -28.76
CA PRO A 23 -15.18 23.51 -29.77
C PRO A 23 -14.85 24.93 -29.31
N GLN A 24 -15.11 25.21 -28.03
CA GLN A 24 -14.86 26.51 -27.42
C GLN A 24 -13.36 26.82 -27.34
N GLU A 25 -12.55 25.86 -26.92
CA GLU A 25 -11.08 26.00 -26.83
C GLU A 25 -10.45 26.15 -28.22
N ILE A 26 -10.99 25.46 -29.23
CA ILE A 26 -10.57 25.65 -30.63
C ILE A 26 -10.85 27.08 -31.10
N GLU A 27 -12.03 27.63 -30.76
CA GLU A 27 -12.41 28.98 -31.16
C GLU A 27 -11.58 30.04 -30.45
N ASP A 28 -11.31 29.87 -29.16
CA ASP A 28 -10.45 30.78 -28.39
C ASP A 28 -9.03 30.82 -28.98
N ILE A 29 -8.43 29.65 -29.25
CA ILE A 29 -7.09 29.57 -29.86
C ILE A 29 -7.10 30.21 -31.25
N VAL A 30 -8.09 29.91 -32.09
CA VAL A 30 -8.17 30.48 -33.45
C VAL A 30 -8.35 32.00 -33.40
N ALA A 31 -9.15 32.52 -32.46
CA ALA A 31 -9.38 33.95 -32.27
C ALA A 31 -8.10 34.71 -31.87
N ASP A 32 -7.28 34.14 -30.99
CA ASP A 32 -6.00 34.74 -30.59
C ASP A 32 -5.04 34.90 -31.79
N TYR A 33 -4.93 33.87 -32.63
CA TYR A 33 -4.12 33.96 -33.84
C TYR A 33 -4.74 34.92 -34.87
N GLU A 34 -6.07 34.95 -34.99
CA GLU A 34 -6.79 35.90 -35.85
C GLU A 34 -6.52 37.36 -35.46
N ALA A 35 -6.50 37.66 -34.15
CA ALA A 35 -6.14 38.98 -33.63
C ALA A 35 -4.68 39.34 -33.96
N HIS A 36 -3.74 38.40 -33.84
CA HIS A 36 -2.33 38.61 -34.19
C HIS A 36 -2.14 38.93 -35.69
N PHE A 37 -2.92 38.31 -36.57
CA PHE A 37 -2.92 38.64 -37.99
C PHE A 37 -3.46 40.07 -38.26
N VAL A 38 -4.53 40.48 -37.56
CA VAL A 38 -5.11 41.83 -37.70
C VAL A 38 -4.15 42.92 -37.23
N GLU A 39 -3.45 42.69 -36.12
CA GLU A 39 -2.43 43.62 -35.61
C GLU A 39 -1.21 43.72 -36.53
N SER A 40 -0.84 42.60 -37.17
CA SER A 40 0.26 42.56 -38.14
C SER A 40 -0.08 43.28 -39.44
N ASP A 41 -1.34 43.21 -39.88
CA ASP A 41 -1.85 43.98 -41.02
C ASP A 41 -1.85 45.50 -40.72
N ALA A 42 -2.27 45.88 -39.51
CA ALA A 42 -2.24 47.28 -39.05
C ALA A 42 -0.82 47.87 -38.94
N SER A 43 0.20 47.03 -38.75
CA SER A 43 1.62 47.41 -38.74
C SER A 43 2.29 47.34 -40.12
N GLY A 44 1.52 47.05 -41.19
CA GLY A 44 1.96 47.08 -42.57
C GLY A 44 2.75 45.83 -43.02
N ARG A 45 2.68 44.73 -42.28
CA ARG A 45 3.31 43.45 -42.67
C ARG A 45 2.35 42.64 -43.53
N SER A 46 2.85 42.07 -44.62
CA SER A 46 2.00 41.23 -45.48
C SER A 46 1.61 39.93 -44.79
N GLU A 47 0.40 39.42 -45.05
CA GLU A 47 -0.10 38.16 -44.46
C GLU A 47 0.88 36.99 -44.65
N ALA A 48 1.56 36.95 -45.79
CA ALA A 48 2.55 35.93 -46.14
C ALA A 48 3.79 35.98 -45.23
N GLU A 49 4.23 37.17 -44.82
CA GLU A 49 5.34 37.34 -43.88
C GLU A 49 4.95 36.94 -42.46
N VAL A 50 3.71 37.21 -42.07
CA VAL A 50 3.17 36.84 -40.75
C VAL A 50 3.03 35.32 -40.65
N ALA A 51 2.47 34.67 -41.68
CA ALA A 51 2.38 33.21 -41.75
C ALA A 51 3.77 32.55 -41.74
N ALA A 52 4.74 33.11 -42.45
CA ALA A 52 6.12 32.61 -42.44
C ALA A 52 6.81 32.79 -41.07
N ALA A 53 6.49 33.87 -40.35
CA ALA A 53 7.02 34.12 -39.00
C ALA A 53 6.37 33.22 -37.93
N LEU A 54 5.08 32.91 -38.07
CA LEU A 54 4.34 32.01 -37.18
C LEU A 54 4.73 30.54 -37.40
N GLY A 55 5.14 30.16 -38.61
CA GLY A 55 5.62 28.82 -38.92
C GLY A 55 4.53 27.89 -39.45
N ASP A 56 4.68 26.57 -39.23
CA ASP A 56 3.76 25.56 -39.76
C ASP A 56 2.52 25.38 -38.84
N PRO A 57 1.31 25.76 -39.28
CA PRO A 57 0.08 25.62 -38.48
C PRO A 57 -0.24 24.17 -38.11
N ALA A 58 0.16 23.20 -38.93
CA ALA A 58 -0.07 21.78 -38.64
C ALA A 58 0.80 21.30 -37.46
N ARG A 59 2.03 21.81 -37.36
CA ARG A 59 2.93 21.51 -36.24
C ARG A 59 2.42 22.14 -34.94
N ILE A 60 2.02 23.41 -34.99
CA ILE A 60 1.44 24.13 -33.84
C ILE A 60 0.23 23.38 -33.30
N ALA A 61 -0.71 23.01 -34.17
CA ALA A 61 -1.91 22.28 -33.78
C ALA A 61 -1.58 20.93 -33.11
N ARG A 62 -0.54 20.23 -33.60
CA ARG A 62 -0.12 18.94 -33.04
C ARG A 62 0.52 19.08 -31.66
N GLU A 63 1.26 20.16 -31.43
CA GLU A 63 1.89 20.47 -30.15
C GLU A 63 0.85 20.85 -29.09
N LEU A 64 -0.08 21.76 -29.41
CA LEU A 64 -1.20 22.14 -28.56
C LEU A 64 -2.09 20.93 -28.20
N ARG A 65 -2.37 20.07 -29.18
CA ARG A 65 -3.14 18.84 -28.94
C ARG A 65 -2.40 17.84 -28.05
N ALA A 66 -1.08 17.74 -28.18
CA ALA A 66 -0.27 16.86 -27.32
C ALA A 66 -0.26 17.37 -25.88
N GLU A 67 -0.09 18.67 -25.67
CA GLU A 67 -0.11 19.28 -24.33
C GLU A 67 -1.48 19.17 -23.66
N ALA A 68 -2.56 19.47 -24.39
CA ALA A 68 -3.92 19.31 -23.90
C ALA A 68 -4.25 17.83 -23.61
N GLY A 69 -3.77 16.91 -24.46
CA GLY A 69 -3.88 15.47 -24.24
C GLY A 69 -3.20 15.02 -22.95
N LEU A 70 -1.94 15.43 -22.73
CA LEU A 70 -1.16 15.14 -21.52
C LEU A 70 -1.83 15.67 -20.25
N ARG A 71 -2.25 16.94 -20.26
CA ARG A 71 -2.97 17.55 -19.12
C ARG A 71 -4.25 16.79 -18.77
N ARG A 72 -4.99 16.32 -19.79
CA ARG A 72 -6.22 15.55 -19.59
C ARG A 72 -5.96 14.13 -19.12
N PHE A 73 -4.88 13.51 -19.56
CA PHE A 73 -4.41 12.21 -19.07
C PHE A 73 -3.96 12.29 -17.60
N GLU A 74 -3.22 13.32 -17.21
CA GLU A 74 -2.83 13.56 -15.81
C GLU A 74 -4.01 13.85 -14.89
N ALA A 75 -5.01 14.61 -15.38
CA ALA A 75 -6.21 14.95 -14.62
C ALA A 75 -7.12 13.74 -14.37
N HIS A 76 -7.27 12.83 -15.35
CA HIS A 76 -8.20 11.70 -15.22
C HIS A 76 -7.62 10.47 -14.50
N TRP A 77 -6.29 10.33 -14.41
CA TRP A 77 -5.66 9.16 -13.75
C TRP A 77 -5.26 9.38 -12.27
N SER A 78 -5.13 10.61 -11.76
CA SER A 78 -4.37 10.80 -10.50
C SER A 78 -5.15 11.00 -9.19
N VAL A 79 -6.41 11.45 -9.16
CA VAL A 79 -7.04 11.81 -7.85
C VAL A 79 -8.13 10.84 -7.38
N SER A 80 -9.05 10.46 -8.26
CA SER A 80 -10.17 9.59 -7.88
C SER A 80 -9.74 8.15 -7.60
N ASN A 81 -8.83 7.59 -8.41
CA ASN A 81 -8.31 6.25 -8.19
C ASN A 81 -7.45 6.17 -6.93
N MET A 82 -6.66 7.21 -6.62
CA MET A 82 -5.91 7.29 -5.37
C MET A 82 -6.85 7.40 -4.16
N LEU A 83 -7.92 8.18 -4.24
CA LEU A 83 -8.91 8.28 -3.18
C LEU A 83 -9.66 6.96 -2.98
N ALA A 84 -10.03 6.27 -4.05
CA ALA A 84 -10.67 4.96 -4.00
C ALA A 84 -9.74 3.90 -3.39
N ALA A 85 -8.46 3.88 -3.79
CA ALA A 85 -7.45 3.01 -3.20
C ALA A 85 -7.20 3.33 -1.72
N ALA A 86 -7.14 4.62 -1.36
CA ALA A 86 -7.00 5.06 0.03
C ALA A 86 -8.21 4.64 0.87
N MET A 87 -9.43 4.75 0.34
CA MET A 87 -10.65 4.30 1.02
C MET A 87 -10.70 2.77 1.16
N ALA A 88 -10.24 2.03 0.14
CA ALA A 88 -10.12 0.57 0.20
C ALA A 88 -9.08 0.13 1.26
N LEU A 89 -7.91 0.76 1.28
CA LEU A 89 -6.87 0.54 2.28
C LEU A 89 -7.35 0.91 3.69
N ALA A 90 -8.05 2.04 3.84
CA ALA A 90 -8.63 2.45 5.12
C ALA A 90 -9.70 1.45 5.59
N GLY A 91 -10.57 0.98 4.69
CA GLY A 91 -11.56 -0.05 5.00
C GLY A 91 -10.91 -1.36 5.45
N LEU A 92 -9.87 -1.81 4.75
CA LEU A 92 -9.09 -2.99 5.14
C LEU A 92 -8.43 -2.81 6.51
N ALA A 93 -7.81 -1.64 6.76
CA ALA A 93 -7.19 -1.32 8.04
C ALA A 93 -8.20 -1.33 9.19
N ILE A 94 -9.42 -0.84 8.97
CA ILE A 94 -10.49 -0.88 9.97
C ILE A 94 -10.88 -2.33 10.29
N VAL A 95 -11.04 -3.19 9.28
CA VAL A 95 -11.33 -4.62 9.47
C VAL A 95 -10.20 -5.30 10.24
N ASP A 96 -8.94 -5.01 9.90
CA ASP A 96 -7.78 -5.54 10.61
C ASP A 96 -7.75 -5.08 12.08
N ILE A 97 -8.01 -3.80 12.34
CA ILE A 97 -8.08 -3.27 13.71
C ILE A 97 -9.23 -3.88 14.50
N LEU A 98 -10.38 -4.14 13.87
CA LEU A 98 -11.55 -4.67 14.57
C LEU A 98 -11.44 -6.18 14.83
N PHE A 99 -10.84 -6.94 13.92
CA PHE A 99 -10.81 -8.41 14.01
C PHE A 99 -9.43 -8.96 14.34
N LEU A 100 -8.39 -8.50 13.64
CA LEU A 100 -7.04 -9.04 13.78
C LEU A 100 -6.40 -8.56 15.09
N LEU A 101 -6.55 -7.28 15.45
CA LEU A 101 -5.96 -6.74 16.68
C LEU A 101 -6.50 -7.42 17.96
N PRO A 102 -7.83 -7.59 18.17
CA PRO A 102 -8.32 -8.27 19.37
C PRO A 102 -7.97 -9.76 19.39
N LEU A 103 -7.98 -10.42 18.23
CA LEU A 103 -7.56 -11.82 18.12
C LEU A 103 -6.09 -12.01 18.50
N LEU A 104 -5.22 -11.11 18.03
CA LEU A 104 -3.80 -11.09 18.38
C LEU A 104 -3.62 -10.86 19.88
N LEU A 105 -4.34 -9.88 20.44
CA LEU A 105 -4.32 -9.57 21.86
C LEU A 105 -4.73 -10.79 22.69
N VAL A 106 -5.87 -11.42 22.40
CA VAL A 106 -6.33 -12.64 23.09
C VAL A 106 -5.29 -13.75 23.03
N THR A 107 -4.69 -13.99 21.86
CA THR A 107 -3.66 -15.02 21.69
C THR A 107 -2.43 -14.75 22.56
N ILE A 108 -1.97 -13.50 22.62
CA ILE A 108 -0.86 -13.08 23.49
C ILE A 108 -1.22 -13.28 24.97
N PHE A 109 -2.41 -12.86 25.39
CA PHE A 109 -2.82 -13.00 26.79
C PHE A 109 -2.97 -14.46 27.21
N ILE A 110 -3.52 -15.33 26.36
CA ILE A 110 -3.64 -16.78 26.64
C ILE A 110 -2.26 -17.41 26.76
N THR A 111 -1.37 -17.15 25.80
CA THR A 111 -0.02 -17.73 25.80
C THR A 111 0.80 -17.24 26.99
N LEU A 112 0.74 -15.95 27.30
CA LEU A 112 1.41 -15.36 28.46
C LEU A 112 0.82 -15.90 29.78
N GLY A 113 -0.50 -15.98 29.89
CA GLY A 113 -1.19 -16.51 31.06
C GLY A 113 -0.82 -17.98 31.33
N LEU A 114 -0.78 -18.80 30.28
CA LEU A 114 -0.36 -20.19 30.39
C LEU A 114 1.13 -20.32 30.77
N ALA A 115 2.00 -19.46 30.22
CA ALA A 115 3.41 -19.43 30.58
C ALA A 115 3.61 -19.05 32.06
N ILE A 116 2.90 -18.03 32.55
CA ILE A 116 2.93 -17.61 33.96
C ILE A 116 2.40 -18.73 34.86
N ALA A 117 1.28 -19.37 34.49
CA ALA A 117 0.71 -20.46 35.26
C ALA A 117 1.69 -21.64 35.39
N LEU A 118 2.33 -22.05 34.28
CA LEU A 118 3.35 -23.09 34.32
C LEU A 118 4.55 -22.70 35.17
N ALA A 119 5.04 -21.45 35.04
CA ALA A 119 6.15 -20.96 35.85
C ALA A 119 5.81 -20.99 37.35
N ALA A 120 4.60 -20.59 37.73
CA ALA A 120 4.12 -20.65 39.11
C ALA A 120 4.06 -22.10 39.63
N ILE A 121 3.53 -23.03 38.83
CA ILE A 121 3.47 -24.47 39.17
C ILE A 121 4.89 -25.02 39.39
N GLY A 122 5.82 -24.71 38.48
CA GLY A 122 7.21 -25.14 38.61
C GLY A 122 7.91 -24.54 39.83
N ALA A 123 7.68 -23.25 40.11
CA ALA A 123 8.22 -22.58 41.30
C ALA A 123 7.72 -23.22 42.61
N VAL A 124 6.44 -23.59 42.67
CA VAL A 124 5.88 -24.36 43.79
C VAL A 124 6.55 -25.73 43.90
N GLY A 125 6.75 -26.42 42.79
CA GLY A 125 7.48 -27.70 42.75
C GLY A 125 8.90 -27.60 43.32
N VAL A 126 9.68 -26.61 42.87
CA VAL A 126 11.03 -26.33 43.38
C VAL A 126 11.00 -26.00 44.87
N LYS A 127 10.07 -25.15 45.31
CA LYS A 127 9.88 -24.83 46.73
C LYS A 127 9.65 -26.10 47.56
N ILE A 128 8.76 -26.98 47.13
CA ILE A 128 8.46 -28.22 47.85
C ILE A 128 9.71 -29.10 47.99
N ILE A 129 10.48 -29.27 46.91
CA ILE A 129 11.74 -30.02 46.93
C ILE A 129 12.70 -29.40 47.94
N PHE A 130 12.95 -28.09 47.82
CA PHE A 130 13.91 -27.37 48.65
C PHE A 130 13.55 -27.40 50.14
N THR A 131 12.28 -27.16 50.48
CA THR A 131 11.81 -27.16 51.87
C THR A 131 11.85 -28.56 52.49
N THR A 132 11.60 -29.60 51.68
CA THR A 132 11.70 -31.00 52.14
C THR A 132 13.16 -31.37 52.43
N LEU A 133 14.08 -30.94 51.55
CA LEU A 133 15.51 -31.24 51.69
C LEU A 133 16.14 -30.54 52.90
N LEU A 134 15.77 -29.28 53.18
CA LEU A 134 16.38 -28.52 54.27
C LEU A 134 15.77 -28.79 55.64
N PHE A 135 14.45 -28.93 55.76
CA PHE A 135 13.77 -28.92 57.05
C PHE A 135 13.18 -30.27 57.46
N HIS A 136 13.06 -31.23 56.53
CA HIS A 136 12.38 -32.50 56.78
C HIS A 136 13.27 -33.73 56.59
N PHE A 137 14.60 -33.54 56.56
CA PHE A 137 15.57 -34.61 56.28
C PHE A 137 15.65 -35.72 57.36
N GLY A 138 14.92 -35.59 58.48
CA GLY A 138 14.81 -36.60 59.54
C GLY A 138 13.39 -37.11 59.82
N GLY A 139 12.41 -36.77 58.97
CA GLY A 139 11.02 -37.23 59.12
C GLY A 139 10.79 -38.67 58.63
N PRO A 140 9.54 -39.18 58.70
CA PRO A 140 9.20 -40.50 58.19
C PRO A 140 9.56 -40.65 56.70
N MET A 141 10.34 -41.68 56.36
CA MET A 141 10.89 -41.93 55.02
C MET A 141 9.84 -41.90 53.90
N ILE A 142 8.65 -42.47 54.13
CA ILE A 142 7.57 -42.46 53.14
C ILE A 142 7.09 -41.03 52.85
N GLY A 143 7.00 -40.19 53.88
CA GLY A 143 6.53 -38.81 53.73
C GLY A 143 7.52 -37.90 53.02
N THR A 144 8.82 -38.10 53.22
CA THR A 144 9.87 -37.34 52.52
C THR A 144 9.94 -37.73 51.04
N ILE A 145 9.90 -39.03 50.72
CA ILE A 145 9.89 -39.53 49.34
C ILE A 145 8.64 -39.05 48.59
N ALA A 146 7.46 -39.11 49.20
CA ALA A 146 6.22 -38.64 48.58
C ALA A 146 6.27 -37.15 48.21
N ARG A 147 6.78 -36.29 49.11
CA ARG A 147 6.91 -34.85 48.86
C ARG A 147 7.91 -34.54 47.75
N LEU A 148 9.02 -35.28 47.70
CA LEU A 148 10.01 -35.14 46.62
C LEU A 148 9.41 -35.54 45.26
N LEU A 149 8.65 -36.63 45.20
CA LEU A 149 7.95 -37.05 43.98
C LEU A 149 6.94 -36.01 43.50
N ILE A 150 6.14 -35.44 44.42
CA ILE A 150 5.19 -34.37 44.09
C ILE A 150 5.93 -33.15 43.54
N GLY A 151 7.00 -32.71 44.21
CA GLY A 151 7.81 -31.60 43.75
C GLY A 151 8.45 -31.84 42.38
N ALA A 152 9.02 -33.03 42.16
CA ALA A 152 9.61 -33.43 40.89
C ALA A 152 8.57 -33.49 39.76
N GLY A 153 7.36 -33.99 40.04
CA GLY A 153 6.25 -34.01 39.10
C GLY A 153 5.83 -32.61 38.65
N LEU A 154 5.74 -31.66 39.59
CA LEU A 154 5.41 -30.26 39.27
C LEU A 154 6.50 -29.57 38.43
N VAL A 155 7.77 -29.86 38.70
CA VAL A 155 8.90 -29.36 37.88
C VAL A 155 8.91 -29.98 36.49
N SER A 156 8.62 -31.28 36.38
CA SER A 156 8.47 -31.96 35.09
C SER A 156 7.32 -31.38 34.27
N CYS A 157 6.21 -31.01 34.94
CA CYS A 157 5.09 -30.33 34.30
C CYS A 157 5.48 -28.97 33.72
N LEU A 158 6.32 -28.19 34.41
CA LEU A 158 6.88 -26.95 33.86
C LEU A 158 7.74 -27.22 32.61
N MET A 159 8.65 -28.19 32.66
CA MET A 159 9.52 -28.49 31.51
C MET A 159 8.74 -29.04 30.31
N GLY A 160 7.86 -30.02 30.53
CA GLY A 160 7.03 -30.61 29.47
C GLY A 160 5.99 -29.63 28.93
N GLY A 161 5.27 -28.95 29.82
CA GLY A 161 4.30 -27.92 29.45
C GLY A 161 4.95 -26.75 28.72
N GLY A 162 6.13 -26.30 29.20
CA GLY A 162 6.90 -25.24 28.56
C GLY A 162 7.39 -25.62 27.17
N ALA A 163 7.89 -26.85 26.99
CA ALA A 163 8.29 -27.35 25.69
C ALA A 163 7.11 -27.41 24.69
N LEU A 164 5.94 -27.87 25.14
CA LEU A 164 4.71 -27.89 24.33
C LEU A 164 4.25 -26.48 23.95
N LEU A 165 4.31 -25.54 24.89
CA LEU A 165 3.97 -24.14 24.66
C LEU A 165 4.90 -23.51 23.61
N LEU A 166 6.21 -23.74 23.72
CA LEU A 166 7.21 -23.24 22.77
C LEU A 166 7.05 -23.89 21.39
N MET A 167 6.76 -25.19 21.33
CA MET A 167 6.44 -25.87 20.07
C MET A 167 5.18 -25.30 19.42
N GLY A 168 4.13 -25.07 20.21
CA GLY A 168 2.88 -24.46 19.76
C GLY A 168 3.10 -23.04 19.23
N LEU A 169 3.84 -22.21 19.96
CA LEU A 169 4.19 -20.84 19.53
C LEU A 169 5.03 -20.85 18.25
N GLY A 170 6.05 -21.72 18.18
CA GLY A 170 6.88 -21.88 16.98
C GLY A 170 6.10 -22.39 15.77
N ALA A 171 5.16 -23.31 15.97
CA ALA A 171 4.26 -23.76 14.92
C ALA A 171 3.32 -22.64 14.46
N GLY A 172 2.76 -21.86 15.40
CA GLY A 172 1.93 -20.70 15.12
C GLY A 172 2.65 -19.65 14.28
N ILE A 173 3.88 -19.28 14.65
CA ILE A 173 4.72 -18.33 13.89
C ILE A 173 5.01 -18.87 12.49
N ARG A 174 5.35 -20.15 12.35
CA ARG A 174 5.58 -20.76 11.03
C ARG A 174 4.32 -20.75 10.16
N MET A 175 3.16 -21.03 10.74
CA MET A 175 1.88 -21.02 10.03
C MET A 175 1.51 -19.61 9.59
N LEU A 176 1.66 -18.61 10.46
CA LEU A 176 1.48 -17.19 10.10
C LEU A 176 2.43 -16.79 8.96
N GLY A 177 3.70 -17.19 9.05
CA GLY A 177 4.68 -16.92 7.99
C GLY A 177 4.33 -17.60 6.67
N HIS A 178 3.74 -18.80 6.70
CA HIS A 178 3.25 -19.47 5.50
C HIS A 178 2.04 -18.76 4.92
N TYR A 179 1.08 -18.33 5.75
CA TYR A 179 -0.08 -17.57 5.33
C TYR A 179 0.29 -16.23 4.69
N ALA A 180 1.20 -15.48 5.33
CA ALA A 180 1.72 -14.23 4.78
C ALA A 180 2.36 -14.46 3.41
N ARG A 181 3.23 -15.48 3.27
CA ARG A 181 3.83 -15.82 1.96
C ARG A 181 2.80 -16.23 0.90
N LEU A 182 1.74 -16.93 1.30
CA LEU A 182 0.67 -17.32 0.37
C LEU A 182 -0.10 -16.09 -0.14
N HIS A 183 -0.38 -15.14 0.76
CA HIS A 183 -1.01 -13.88 0.40
C HIS A 183 -0.14 -13.04 -0.54
N PHE A 184 1.17 -12.94 -0.26
CA PHE A 184 2.13 -12.28 -1.16
C PHE A 184 2.25 -12.95 -2.53
N ARG A 185 2.22 -14.29 -2.60
CA ARG A 185 2.22 -15.02 -3.89
C ARG A 185 0.97 -14.74 -4.72
N LEU A 186 -0.20 -14.68 -4.08
CA LEU A 186 -1.46 -14.39 -4.77
C LEU A 186 -1.48 -12.94 -5.28
N ALA A 187 -0.90 -12.00 -4.53
CA ALA A 187 -0.76 -10.61 -4.99
C ALA A 187 0.19 -10.47 -6.19
N GLN A 188 1.28 -11.27 -6.26
CA GLN A 188 2.19 -11.25 -7.42
C GLN A 188 1.57 -11.84 -8.69
N LEU A 189 0.74 -12.89 -8.57
CA LEU A 189 0.09 -13.52 -9.73
C LEU A 189 -0.95 -12.64 -10.43
N ASP A 190 -1.49 -11.64 -9.74
CA ASP A 190 -2.41 -10.65 -10.31
C ASP A 190 -1.66 -9.56 -11.10
N GLN A 191 -0.46 -9.18 -10.64
CA GLN A 191 0.41 -8.24 -11.35
C GLN A 191 0.95 -8.77 -12.68
N ASP A 192 1.15 -10.08 -12.80
CA ASP A 192 1.64 -10.71 -14.05
C ASP A 192 0.52 -10.95 -15.09
N ARG A 193 -0.75 -10.71 -14.73
CA ARG A 193 -1.93 -10.91 -15.60
C ARG A 193 -2.49 -9.64 -16.23
N VAL A 194 -1.99 -8.46 -15.87
CA VAL A 194 -2.39 -7.15 -16.39
C VAL A 194 -1.34 -6.64 -17.37
#